data_AF-A0A2M8KI89-F1
#
_entry.id   AF-A0A2M8KI89-F1
#
_cell.length_a   1.000
_cell.length_b   1.000
_cell.length_c   1.000
_cell.angle_alpha   90.00
_cell.angle_beta   90.00
_cell.angle_gamma   90.00
#
_symmetry.space_group_name_H-M   'P 1'
#
loop_
_entity.id
_entity.type
_entity.pdbx_description
1 polymer ?
#
loop_
_entity_poly.entity_id
_entity_poly.type
_entity_poly.pdbx_seq_one_letter_code
_entity_poly.pdbx_strand_id
1 'polypeptide(L)'
;MARPEKLTKESIRSQTKWAGVENALKEGTFSGYMMGVLETEKIFAQLLNKKRIPGRNVDAQIKYIRHYLSLPEKLAAARDVCRKITVDLNPAVSQQETQQAIAGYWQAIKDLEEALSDLSVKQKIVFQTKYARQKWLRFSKKSLIDIALFLLLILFLYDTSPGRALALRVGQGAHFFVFSIFLWIAAIAFGLIVLSYAWKLLNKKKSKL
;
A
#
# COMPACT_ATOMS: atom_id res chain seq x y z
N MET A 1 2.45 -31.49 -0.54
CA MET A 1 1.22 -31.53 0.29
C MET A 1 0.96 -30.15 0.88
N ALA A 2 -0.02 -29.41 0.36
CA ALA A 2 -0.43 -28.12 0.94
C ALA A 2 -1.28 -28.36 2.20
N ARG A 3 -0.98 -27.64 3.30
CA ARG A 3 -1.70 -27.76 4.60
C ARG A 3 -3.20 -27.42 4.43
N PRO A 4 -4.13 -28.23 4.98
CA PRO A 4 -5.58 -28.02 4.83
C PRO A 4 -6.07 -26.66 5.37
N GLU A 5 -5.32 -26.03 6.27
CA GLU A 5 -5.64 -24.71 6.84
C GLU A 5 -5.46 -23.54 5.85
N LYS A 6 -4.65 -23.69 4.78
CA LYS A 6 -4.49 -22.64 3.75
C LYS A 6 -5.70 -22.58 2.81
N LEU A 7 -6.27 -23.72 2.47
CA LEU A 7 -7.40 -23.83 1.54
C LEU A 7 -8.68 -23.19 2.11
N THR A 8 -8.93 -23.33 3.41
CA THR A 8 -10.09 -22.72 4.10
C THR A 8 -9.97 -21.21 4.23
N LYS A 9 -8.79 -20.66 4.55
CA LYS A 9 -8.60 -19.20 4.62
C LYS A 9 -8.65 -18.54 3.25
N GLU A 10 -8.15 -19.20 2.20
CA GLU A 10 -8.21 -18.67 0.83
C GLU A 10 -9.62 -18.72 0.24
N SER A 11 -10.39 -19.80 0.47
CA SER A 11 -11.78 -19.89 0.00
C SER A 11 -12.69 -18.86 0.69
N ILE A 12 -12.58 -18.69 2.01
CA ILE A 12 -13.34 -17.69 2.78
C ILE A 12 -13.00 -16.28 2.31
N ARG A 13 -11.71 -15.98 2.11
CA ARG A 13 -11.27 -14.65 1.63
C ARG A 13 -11.67 -14.38 0.18
N SER A 14 -11.79 -15.42 -0.64
CA SER A 14 -12.34 -15.32 -1.99
C SER A 14 -13.85 -15.04 -1.94
N GLN A 15 -14.61 -15.80 -1.15
CA GLN A 15 -16.06 -15.61 -0.97
C GLN A 15 -16.41 -14.21 -0.45
N THR A 16 -15.70 -13.69 0.55
CA THR A 16 -15.95 -12.34 1.08
C THR A 16 -15.66 -11.24 0.04
N LYS A 17 -14.72 -11.46 -0.88
CA LYS A 17 -14.41 -10.47 -1.92
C LYS A 17 -15.49 -10.38 -2.98
N TRP A 18 -16.07 -11.51 -3.37
CA TRP A 18 -17.10 -11.57 -4.40
C TRP A 18 -18.51 -11.25 -3.88
N ALA A 19 -18.73 -11.31 -2.56
CA ALA A 19 -20.01 -10.98 -1.94
C ALA A 19 -20.55 -9.59 -2.35
N GLY A 20 -19.67 -8.59 -2.51
CA GLY A 20 -20.07 -7.26 -3.00
C GLY A 20 -20.62 -7.30 -4.43
N VAL A 21 -19.99 -8.10 -5.30
CA VAL A 21 -20.44 -8.29 -6.69
C VAL A 21 -21.77 -9.04 -6.72
N GLU A 22 -21.89 -10.13 -5.95
CA GLU A 22 -23.13 -10.93 -5.88
C GLU A 22 -24.31 -10.12 -5.34
N ASN A 23 -24.10 -9.35 -4.28
CA ASN A 23 -25.15 -8.51 -3.71
C ASN A 23 -25.61 -7.44 -4.70
N ALA A 24 -24.67 -6.78 -5.38
CA ALA A 24 -24.99 -5.78 -6.40
C ALA A 24 -25.77 -6.39 -7.58
N LEU A 25 -25.42 -7.60 -8.02
CA LEU A 25 -26.13 -8.30 -9.09
C LEU A 25 -27.52 -8.78 -8.67
N LYS A 26 -27.71 -9.16 -7.39
CA LYS A 26 -29.01 -9.61 -6.84
C LYS A 26 -30.07 -8.52 -6.83
N GLU A 27 -29.67 -7.26 -6.76
CA GLU A 27 -30.60 -6.14 -6.86
C GLU A 27 -31.37 -6.14 -8.18
N GLY A 28 -30.77 -6.67 -9.26
CA GLY A 28 -31.40 -6.72 -10.59
C GLY A 28 -31.69 -5.33 -11.18
N THR A 29 -31.13 -4.28 -10.59
CA THR A 29 -31.29 -2.90 -11.02
C THR A 29 -30.14 -2.46 -11.90
N PHE A 30 -30.38 -1.39 -12.64
CA PHE A 30 -29.37 -0.72 -13.44
C PHE A 30 -28.12 -0.32 -12.62
N SER A 31 -28.34 0.28 -11.44
CA SER A 31 -27.29 0.66 -10.50
C SER A 31 -26.54 -0.55 -9.95
N GLY A 32 -27.26 -1.64 -9.66
CA GLY A 32 -26.66 -2.90 -9.19
C GLY A 32 -25.70 -3.50 -10.22
N TYR A 33 -26.07 -3.46 -11.51
CA TYR A 33 -25.20 -3.91 -12.60
C TYR A 33 -23.91 -3.09 -12.71
N MET A 34 -24.02 -1.75 -12.67
CA MET A 34 -22.84 -0.88 -12.67
C MET A 34 -21.93 -1.18 -11.47
N MET A 35 -22.51 -1.31 -10.28
CA MET A 35 -21.78 -1.57 -9.05
C MET A 35 -21.09 -2.95 -9.09
N GLY A 36 -21.74 -3.96 -9.67
CA GLY A 36 -21.14 -5.27 -9.89
C GLY A 36 -19.88 -5.22 -10.76
N VAL A 37 -19.88 -4.42 -11.84
CA VAL A 37 -18.69 -4.22 -12.68
C VAL A 37 -17.59 -3.47 -11.91
N LEU A 38 -17.92 -2.42 -11.18
CA LEU A 38 -16.95 -1.62 -10.41
C LEU A 38 -16.30 -2.41 -9.28
N GLU A 39 -17.07 -3.17 -8.51
CA GLU A 39 -16.52 -4.02 -7.45
C GLU A 39 -15.64 -5.13 -8.05
N THR A 40 -16.00 -5.66 -9.22
CA THR A 40 -15.16 -6.63 -9.93
C THR A 40 -13.83 -6.02 -10.39
N GLU A 41 -13.85 -4.81 -10.95
CA GLU A 41 -12.65 -4.06 -11.31
C GLU A 41 -11.75 -3.83 -10.09
N LYS A 42 -12.33 -3.45 -8.96
CA LYS A 42 -11.61 -3.23 -7.70
C LYS A 42 -10.96 -4.50 -7.18
N ILE A 43 -11.63 -5.66 -7.26
CA ILE A 43 -11.03 -6.97 -6.92
C ILE A 43 -9.82 -7.23 -7.82
N PHE A 44 -9.94 -7.01 -9.13
CA PHE A 44 -8.85 -7.17 -10.09
C PHE A 44 -7.67 -6.23 -9.77
N ALA A 45 -7.93 -4.94 -9.55
CA ALA A 45 -6.91 -3.97 -9.18
C ALA A 45 -6.19 -4.33 -7.87
N GLN A 46 -6.93 -4.82 -6.87
CA GLN A 46 -6.35 -5.33 -5.63
C GLN A 46 -5.48 -6.56 -5.86
N LEU A 47 -5.87 -7.47 -6.76
CA LEU A 47 -5.05 -8.62 -7.13
C LEU A 47 -3.73 -8.17 -7.75
N LEU A 48 -3.76 -7.27 -8.74
CA LEU A 48 -2.55 -6.72 -9.37
C LEU A 48 -1.60 -6.11 -8.33
N ASN A 49 -2.14 -5.36 -7.39
CA ASN A 49 -1.37 -4.76 -6.30
C ASN A 49 -0.82 -5.81 -5.32
N LYS A 50 -1.64 -6.80 -4.92
CA LYS A 50 -1.22 -7.91 -4.04
C LYS A 50 -0.09 -8.72 -4.68
N LYS A 51 -0.15 -8.94 -5.99
CA LYS A 51 0.87 -9.65 -6.77
C LYS A 51 2.06 -8.75 -7.16
N ARG A 52 2.06 -7.47 -6.75
CA ARG A 52 3.10 -6.48 -7.03
C ARG A 52 3.41 -6.33 -8.52
N ILE A 53 2.36 -6.33 -9.35
CA ILE A 53 2.51 -6.13 -10.80
C ILE A 53 3.06 -4.72 -11.07
N PRO A 54 4.15 -4.58 -11.86
CA PRO A 54 4.70 -3.27 -12.24
C PRO A 54 3.67 -2.44 -13.02
N GLY A 55 3.61 -1.12 -12.77
CA GLY A 55 2.67 -0.20 -13.40
C GLY A 55 2.25 0.92 -12.45
N ARG A 56 1.91 2.10 -13.00
CA ARG A 56 1.46 3.25 -12.19
C ARG A 56 -0.03 3.20 -11.88
N ASN A 57 -0.81 2.63 -12.80
CA ASN A 57 -2.25 2.46 -12.76
C ASN A 57 -2.58 1.08 -13.35
N VAL A 58 -3.86 0.68 -13.24
CA VAL A 58 -4.36 -0.62 -13.72
C VAL A 58 -4.02 -0.81 -15.20
N ASP A 59 -4.19 0.19 -16.05
CA ASP A 59 -3.90 0.07 -17.49
C ASP A 59 -2.41 -0.18 -17.76
N ALA A 60 -1.51 0.50 -17.04
CA ALA A 60 -0.08 0.22 -17.14
C ALA A 60 0.27 -1.17 -16.60
N GLN A 61 -0.38 -1.63 -15.53
CA GLN A 61 -0.21 -2.98 -14.99
C GLN A 61 -0.66 -4.04 -15.99
N ILE A 62 -1.79 -3.84 -16.67
CA ILE A 62 -2.31 -4.73 -17.72
C ILE A 62 -1.28 -4.94 -18.83
N LYS A 63 -0.55 -3.89 -19.24
CA LYS A 63 0.51 -4.03 -20.25
C LYS A 63 1.60 -5.05 -19.86
N TYR A 64 1.91 -5.18 -18.57
CA TYR A 64 2.92 -6.13 -18.08
C TYR A 64 2.42 -7.56 -17.93
N ILE A 65 1.11 -7.75 -17.90
CA ILE A 65 0.51 -9.07 -17.71
C ILE A 65 -0.19 -9.60 -18.96
N ARG A 66 -0.24 -8.80 -20.04
CA ARG A 66 -0.96 -9.13 -21.27
C ARG A 66 -0.59 -10.50 -21.82
N HIS A 67 0.68 -10.90 -21.73
CA HIS A 67 1.16 -12.21 -22.21
C HIS A 67 0.81 -13.39 -21.30
N TYR A 68 0.29 -13.14 -20.10
CA TYR A 68 -0.25 -14.17 -19.21
C TYR A 68 -1.76 -14.34 -19.35
N LEU A 69 -2.44 -13.47 -20.11
CA LEU A 69 -3.88 -13.54 -20.30
C LEU A 69 -4.18 -14.45 -21.48
N SER A 70 -5.09 -15.41 -21.28
CA SER A 70 -5.62 -16.25 -22.35
C SER A 70 -6.48 -15.44 -23.32
N LEU A 71 -7.28 -14.51 -22.78
CA LEU A 71 -8.26 -13.71 -23.52
C LEU A 71 -8.10 -12.21 -23.22
N PRO A 72 -7.00 -11.57 -23.65
CA PRO A 72 -6.72 -10.17 -23.34
C PRO A 72 -7.78 -9.21 -23.92
N GLU A 73 -8.42 -9.56 -25.03
CA GLU A 73 -9.48 -8.76 -25.65
C GLU A 73 -10.75 -8.71 -24.79
N LYS A 74 -11.10 -9.81 -24.11
CA LYS A 74 -12.25 -9.82 -23.18
C LYS A 74 -12.00 -8.92 -21.97
N LEU A 75 -10.77 -8.89 -21.46
CA LEU A 75 -10.40 -7.94 -20.42
C LEU A 75 -10.47 -6.50 -20.95
N ALA A 76 -10.00 -6.23 -22.16
CA ALA A 76 -10.10 -4.90 -22.76
C ALA A 76 -11.56 -4.43 -22.87
N ALA A 77 -12.45 -5.29 -23.39
CA ALA A 77 -13.89 -4.99 -23.45
C ALA A 77 -14.49 -4.73 -22.05
N ALA A 78 -14.11 -5.53 -21.04
CA ALA A 78 -14.52 -5.31 -19.65
C ALA A 78 -14.03 -3.97 -19.08
N ARG A 79 -12.81 -3.54 -19.44
CA ARG A 79 -12.26 -2.22 -19.09
C ARG A 79 -13.05 -1.09 -19.75
N ASP A 80 -13.48 -1.28 -20.99
CA ASP A 80 -14.24 -0.26 -21.71
C ASP A 80 -15.64 -0.07 -21.11
N VAL A 81 -16.32 -1.15 -20.72
CA VAL A 81 -17.59 -1.08 -19.96
C VAL A 81 -17.38 -0.34 -18.63
N CYS A 82 -16.31 -0.64 -17.91
CA CYS A 82 -15.97 0.04 -16.66
C CYS A 82 -15.64 1.55 -16.87
N ARG A 83 -14.97 1.89 -17.97
CA ARG A 83 -14.69 3.29 -18.33
C ARG A 83 -15.98 4.03 -18.67
N LYS A 84 -16.88 3.42 -19.44
CA LYS A 84 -18.22 3.95 -19.75
C LYS A 84 -18.96 4.31 -18.45
N ILE A 85 -18.97 3.39 -17.48
CA ILE A 85 -19.59 3.59 -16.15
C ILE A 85 -19.00 4.77 -15.39
N THR A 86 -17.70 5.01 -15.49
CA THR A 86 -16.98 6.00 -14.67
C THR A 86 -16.90 7.39 -15.31
N VAL A 87 -17.02 7.47 -16.64
CA VAL A 87 -16.89 8.73 -17.40
C VAL A 87 -18.26 9.32 -17.74
N ASP A 88 -19.24 8.49 -18.08
CA ASP A 88 -20.55 8.98 -18.51
C ASP A 88 -21.41 9.42 -17.30
N LEU A 89 -22.21 10.47 -17.46
CA LEU A 89 -23.07 11.00 -16.39
C LEU A 89 -24.30 10.13 -16.14
N ASN A 90 -24.78 9.42 -17.17
CA ASN A 90 -25.87 8.46 -17.11
C ASN A 90 -25.54 7.28 -18.03
N PRO A 91 -24.53 6.48 -17.67
CA PRO A 91 -24.15 5.32 -18.49
C PRO A 91 -25.36 4.39 -18.55
N ALA A 92 -25.60 3.76 -19.70
CA ALA A 92 -26.52 2.65 -19.82
C ALA A 92 -25.70 1.37 -20.09
N VAL A 93 -25.65 0.46 -19.12
CA VAL A 93 -25.04 -0.87 -19.20
C VAL A 93 -26.11 -1.94 -19.01
N SER A 94 -26.28 -2.78 -20.02
CA SER A 94 -27.21 -3.90 -19.99
C SER A 94 -26.72 -5.01 -19.05
N GLN A 95 -27.64 -5.90 -18.66
CA GLN A 95 -27.31 -7.12 -17.93
C GLN A 95 -26.29 -7.98 -18.69
N GLN A 96 -26.44 -8.07 -20.02
CA GLN A 96 -25.54 -8.86 -20.88
C GLN A 96 -24.12 -8.27 -20.92
N GLU A 97 -23.98 -6.95 -21.12
CA GLU A 97 -22.68 -6.26 -21.05
C GLU A 97 -22.03 -6.43 -19.68
N THR A 98 -22.83 -6.37 -18.61
CA THR A 98 -22.37 -6.57 -17.23
C THR A 98 -21.82 -7.98 -17.01
N GLN A 99 -22.56 -9.01 -17.43
CA GLN A 99 -22.11 -10.40 -17.32
C GLN A 99 -20.82 -10.64 -18.12
N GLN A 100 -20.73 -10.09 -19.33
CA GLN A 100 -19.53 -10.19 -20.17
C GLN A 100 -18.33 -9.49 -19.53
N ALA A 101 -18.52 -8.29 -18.96
CA ALA A 101 -17.47 -7.56 -18.28
C ALA A 101 -16.96 -8.32 -17.04
N ILE A 102 -17.87 -8.80 -16.19
CA ILE A 102 -17.53 -9.58 -15.01
C ILE A 102 -16.80 -10.86 -15.39
N ALA A 103 -17.29 -11.58 -16.42
CA ALA A 103 -16.64 -12.79 -16.91
C ALA A 103 -15.23 -12.50 -17.46
N GLY A 104 -15.05 -11.37 -18.17
CA GLY A 104 -13.75 -10.93 -18.68
C GLY A 104 -12.73 -10.68 -17.56
N TYR A 105 -13.13 -9.97 -16.50
CA TYR A 105 -12.29 -9.77 -15.33
C TYR A 105 -12.02 -11.07 -14.58
N TRP A 106 -13.05 -11.91 -14.38
CA TRP A 106 -12.91 -13.18 -13.67
C TRP A 106 -11.92 -14.12 -14.36
N GLN A 107 -12.01 -14.25 -15.68
CA GLN A 107 -11.05 -15.05 -16.45
C GLN A 107 -9.64 -14.48 -16.32
N ALA A 108 -9.47 -13.15 -16.42
CA ALA A 108 -8.17 -12.53 -16.23
C ALA A 108 -7.60 -12.76 -14.83
N ILE A 109 -8.44 -12.73 -13.78
CA ILE A 109 -8.03 -13.06 -12.41
C ILE A 109 -7.52 -14.49 -12.34
N LYS A 110 -8.28 -15.44 -12.89
CA LYS A 110 -7.93 -16.86 -12.92
C LYS A 110 -6.60 -17.10 -13.65
N ASP A 111 -6.47 -16.57 -14.86
CA ASP A 111 -5.27 -16.68 -15.69
C ASP A 111 -4.03 -16.17 -14.94
N LEU A 112 -4.16 -15.05 -14.23
CA LEU A 112 -3.05 -14.49 -13.44
C LEU A 112 -2.74 -15.32 -12.21
N GLU A 113 -3.74 -15.87 -11.54
CA GLU A 113 -3.48 -16.70 -10.36
C GLU A 113 -2.72 -17.97 -10.73
N GLU A 114 -3.07 -18.58 -11.85
CA GLU A 114 -2.41 -19.76 -12.44
C GLU A 114 -1.03 -19.41 -13.01
N ALA A 115 -0.92 -18.40 -13.86
CA ALA A 115 0.36 -18.02 -14.45
C ALA A 115 1.38 -17.57 -13.41
N LEU A 116 0.95 -16.87 -12.35
CA LEU A 116 1.84 -16.37 -11.30
C LEU A 116 2.19 -17.41 -10.24
N SER A 117 1.37 -18.46 -10.04
CA SER A 117 1.77 -19.58 -9.17
C SER A 117 2.97 -20.30 -9.77
N ASP A 118 2.98 -20.45 -11.09
CA ASP A 118 3.94 -21.26 -11.84
C ASP A 118 5.22 -20.51 -12.20
N LEU A 119 5.29 -19.20 -11.91
CA LEU A 119 6.50 -18.41 -12.14
C LEU A 119 7.71 -18.96 -11.36
N SER A 120 8.81 -19.09 -12.08
CA SER A 120 10.14 -19.38 -11.52
C SER A 120 10.60 -18.28 -10.55
N VAL A 121 11.45 -18.65 -9.59
CA VAL A 121 12.01 -17.72 -8.59
C VAL A 121 12.69 -16.52 -9.25
N LYS A 122 13.40 -16.74 -10.37
CA LYS A 122 14.06 -15.67 -11.15
C LYS A 122 13.06 -14.66 -11.70
N GLN A 123 11.97 -15.13 -12.31
CA GLN A 123 10.93 -14.23 -12.84
C GLN A 123 10.25 -13.44 -11.72
N LYS A 124 9.97 -14.07 -10.57
CA LYS A 124 9.42 -13.39 -9.39
C LYS A 124 10.34 -12.24 -8.92
N ILE A 125 11.65 -12.44 -8.90
CA ILE A 125 12.63 -11.40 -8.55
C ILE A 125 12.63 -10.27 -9.59
N VAL A 126 12.57 -10.59 -10.89
CA VAL A 126 12.50 -9.57 -11.96
C VAL A 126 11.23 -8.72 -11.84
N PHE A 127 10.07 -9.33 -11.55
CA PHE A 127 8.83 -8.59 -11.31
C PHE A 127 8.96 -7.66 -10.10
N GLN A 128 9.52 -8.16 -8.99
CA GLN A 128 9.68 -7.37 -7.77
C GLN A 128 10.67 -6.22 -7.94
N THR A 129 11.79 -6.43 -8.63
CA THR A 129 12.78 -5.38 -8.90
C THR A 129 12.24 -4.30 -9.83
N LYS A 130 11.50 -4.67 -10.90
CA LYS A 130 10.81 -3.68 -11.76
C LYS A 130 9.80 -2.85 -10.97
N TYR A 131 8.99 -3.50 -10.12
CA TYR A 131 8.04 -2.81 -9.24
C TYR A 131 8.73 -1.86 -8.25
N ALA A 132 9.79 -2.34 -7.58
CA ALA A 132 10.57 -1.55 -6.62
C ALA A 132 11.24 -0.35 -7.28
N ARG A 133 11.87 -0.53 -8.44
CA ARG A 133 12.50 0.56 -9.21
C ARG A 133 11.49 1.65 -9.58
N GLN A 134 10.29 1.26 -10.04
CA GLN A 134 9.25 2.23 -10.37
C GLN A 134 8.73 2.97 -9.14
N LYS A 135 8.64 2.30 -7.98
CA LYS A 135 8.31 2.96 -6.71
C LYS A 135 9.40 3.93 -6.26
N TRP A 136 10.67 3.53 -6.38
CA TRP A 136 11.82 4.36 -6.02
C TRP A 136 11.94 5.60 -6.91
N LEU A 137 11.74 5.47 -8.23
CA LEU A 137 11.72 6.61 -9.14
C LEU A 137 10.66 7.66 -8.75
N ARG A 138 9.50 7.24 -8.22
CA ARG A 138 8.49 8.18 -7.70
C ARG A 138 8.98 8.94 -6.48
N PHE A 139 9.67 8.26 -5.57
CA PHE A 139 10.21 8.87 -4.36
C PHE A 139 11.34 9.85 -4.69
N SER A 140 12.24 9.47 -5.61
CA SER A 140 13.40 10.28 -6.01
C SER A 140 13.02 11.64 -6.61
N LYS A 141 11.92 11.73 -7.37
CA LYS A 141 11.50 13.02 -7.97
C LYS A 141 11.11 14.07 -6.94
N LYS A 142 10.48 13.66 -5.84
CA LYS A 142 10.15 14.57 -4.73
C LYS A 142 11.39 14.83 -3.88
N SER A 143 12.16 13.78 -3.60
CA SER A 143 13.36 13.87 -2.78
C SER A 143 14.44 14.78 -3.38
N LEU A 144 14.57 14.87 -4.70
CA LEU A 144 15.54 15.76 -5.33
C LEU A 144 15.25 17.24 -5.04
N ILE A 145 13.97 17.62 -5.02
CA ILE A 145 13.57 18.99 -4.68
C ILE A 145 13.84 19.24 -3.19
N ASP A 146 13.49 18.30 -2.33
CA ASP A 146 13.74 18.41 -0.88
C ASP A 146 15.25 18.51 -0.58
N ILE A 147 16.08 17.72 -1.25
CA ILE A 147 17.55 17.77 -1.14
C ILE A 147 18.08 19.10 -1.64
N ALA A 148 17.62 19.58 -2.80
CA ALA A 148 18.03 20.86 -3.33
C ALA A 148 17.66 22.02 -2.39
N LEU A 149 16.43 22.01 -1.86
CA LEU A 149 15.96 23.00 -0.91
C LEU A 149 16.75 22.96 0.40
N PHE A 150 17.05 21.75 0.89
CA PHE A 150 17.85 21.54 2.09
C PHE A 150 19.29 22.05 1.91
N LEU A 151 19.93 21.77 0.77
CA LEU A 151 21.26 22.30 0.47
C LEU A 151 21.25 23.82 0.36
N LEU A 152 20.23 24.40 -0.27
CA LEU A 152 20.07 25.85 -0.38
C LEU A 152 19.85 26.48 1.00
N LEU A 153 19.09 25.83 1.88
CA LEU A 153 18.90 26.24 3.27
C LEU A 153 20.24 26.21 4.03
N ILE A 154 21.03 25.14 3.89
CA ILE A 154 22.36 25.04 4.53
C ILE A 154 23.27 26.18 4.04
N LEU A 155 23.34 26.40 2.73
CA LEU A 155 24.15 27.48 2.15
C LEU A 155 23.68 28.86 2.65
N PHE A 156 22.36 29.08 2.70
CA PHE A 156 21.79 30.31 3.25
C PHE A 156 22.19 30.51 4.73
N LEU A 157 22.09 29.46 5.56
CA LEU A 157 22.48 29.51 6.96
C LEU A 157 23.99 29.75 7.14
N TYR A 158 24.81 29.23 6.22
CA TYR A 158 26.27 29.33 6.29
C TYR A 158 26.82 30.64 5.75
N ASP A 159 26.33 31.15 4.62
CA ASP A 159 26.93 32.31 3.94
C ASP A 159 26.31 33.65 4.32
N THR A 160 25.07 33.67 4.83
CA THR A 160 24.39 34.93 5.16
C THR A 160 24.47 35.27 6.65
N SER A 161 24.74 36.54 6.97
CA SER A 161 24.69 37.05 8.35
C SER A 161 23.37 36.74 9.09
N PRO A 162 22.17 36.97 8.50
CA PRO A 162 20.92 36.56 9.15
C PRO A 162 20.81 35.04 9.33
N GLY A 163 21.30 34.26 8.36
CA GLY A 163 21.33 32.79 8.45
C GLY A 163 22.19 32.28 9.62
N ARG A 164 23.39 32.83 9.78
CA ARG A 164 24.29 32.47 10.90
C ARG A 164 23.67 32.82 12.26
N ALA A 165 23.07 34.01 12.37
CA ALA A 165 22.39 34.44 13.59
C ALA A 165 21.22 33.52 13.94
N LEU A 166 20.44 33.08 12.93
CA LEU A 166 19.36 32.12 13.12
C LEU A 166 19.90 30.75 13.56
N ALA A 167 20.95 30.25 12.91
CA ALA A 167 21.58 28.97 13.25
C ALA A 167 22.12 28.96 14.69
N LEU A 168 22.73 30.06 15.14
CA LEU A 168 23.19 30.21 16.52
C LEU A 168 22.04 30.20 17.52
N ARG A 169 20.93 30.92 17.25
CA ARG A 169 19.74 30.92 18.11
C ARG A 169 19.09 29.54 18.19
N VAL A 170 18.96 28.87 17.06
CA VAL A 170 18.41 27.50 17.00
C VAL A 170 19.32 26.52 17.75
N GLY A 171 20.64 26.63 17.56
CA GLY A 171 21.62 25.81 18.27
C GLY A 171 21.57 26.03 19.79
N GLN A 172 21.47 27.28 20.24
CA GLN A 172 21.31 27.61 21.66
C GLN A 172 20.00 27.07 22.24
N GLY A 173 18.88 27.21 21.51
CA GLY A 173 17.59 26.65 21.92
C GLY A 173 17.62 25.13 22.00
N ALA A 174 18.23 24.46 21.02
CA ALA A 174 18.40 23.01 21.02
C ALA A 174 19.30 22.55 22.18
N HIS A 175 20.41 23.24 22.44
CA HIS A 175 21.29 22.95 23.56
C HIS A 175 20.55 23.11 24.90
N PHE A 176 19.77 24.18 25.07
CA PHE A 176 18.94 24.37 26.27
C PHE A 176 17.91 23.23 26.42
N PHE A 177 17.22 22.84 25.35
CA PHE A 177 16.23 21.77 25.43
C PHE A 177 16.86 20.41 25.77
N VAL A 178 17.97 20.07 25.13
CA VAL A 178 18.66 18.78 25.35
C VAL A 178 19.34 18.75 26.72
N PHE A 179 20.13 19.75 27.05
CA PHE A 179 20.96 19.72 28.26
C PHE A 179 20.24 20.27 29.51
N SER A 180 19.30 21.21 29.36
CA SER A 180 18.61 21.81 30.50
C SER A 180 17.23 21.22 30.78
N ILE A 181 16.58 20.55 29.82
CA ILE A 181 15.25 19.94 30.04
C ILE A 181 15.36 18.41 29.97
N PHE A 182 15.84 17.88 28.85
CA PHE A 182 15.86 16.44 28.61
C PHE A 182 16.77 15.67 29.59
N LEU A 183 17.98 16.17 29.86
CA LEU A 183 18.87 15.52 30.85
C LEU A 183 18.27 15.44 32.25
N TRP A 184 17.57 16.48 32.71
CA TRP A 184 16.93 16.47 34.03
C TRP A 184 15.75 15.49 34.09
N ILE A 185 14.93 15.44 33.03
CA ILE A 185 13.85 14.44 32.92
C ILE A 185 14.43 13.03 32.92
N ALA A 186 15.50 12.79 32.15
CA ALA A 186 16.17 11.49 32.10
C ALA A 186 16.79 11.11 33.45
N ALA A 187 17.40 12.06 34.17
CA ALA A 187 17.97 11.83 35.49
C ALA A 187 16.90 11.48 36.53
N ILE A 188 15.75 12.18 36.52
CA ILE A 188 14.60 11.88 37.40
C ILE A 188 14.05 10.48 37.08
N ALA A 189 13.84 10.18 35.80
CA ALA A 189 13.35 8.86 35.38
C ALA A 189 14.31 7.74 35.80
N PHE A 190 15.61 7.95 35.65
CA PHE A 190 16.63 7.00 36.10
C PHE A 190 16.61 6.82 37.63
N GLY A 191 16.52 7.91 38.39
CA GLY A 191 16.39 7.87 39.85
C GLY A 191 15.18 7.05 40.30
N LEU A 192 14.02 7.23 39.66
CA LEU A 192 12.81 6.46 39.96
C LEU A 192 12.99 4.96 39.68
N ILE A 193 13.69 4.59 38.60
CA ILE A 193 13.99 3.20 38.29
C ILE A 193 14.88 2.58 39.37
N VAL A 194 15.94 3.28 39.77
CA VAL A 194 16.85 2.81 40.84
C VAL A 194 16.10 2.66 42.17
N LEU A 195 15.26 3.63 42.53
CA LEU A 195 14.46 3.59 43.75
C LEU A 195 13.48 2.42 43.75
N SER A 196 12.80 2.18 42.62
CA SER A 196 11.91 1.04 42.42
C SER A 196 12.64 -0.29 42.59
N TYR A 197 13.85 -0.40 42.02
CA TYR A 197 14.67 -1.61 42.12
C TYR A 197 15.16 -1.86 43.55
N ALA A 198 15.62 -0.80 44.24
CA ALA A 198 16.05 -0.86 45.63
C ALA A 198 14.89 -1.28 46.57
N TRP A 199 13.70 -0.70 46.38
CA TRP A 199 12.50 -1.07 47.13
C TRP A 199 12.15 -2.55 46.93
N LYS A 200 12.21 -3.03 45.68
CA LYS A 200 11.93 -4.44 45.36
C LYS A 200 12.93 -5.40 46.03
N LEU A 201 14.20 -5.03 46.13
CA LEU A 201 15.22 -5.81 46.83
C LEU A 201 15.00 -5.82 48.34
N LEU A 202 14.64 -4.68 48.93
CA LEU A 202 14.34 -4.57 50.37
C LEU A 202 13.09 -5.39 50.76
N ASN A 203 12.03 -5.34 49.95
CA ASN A 203 10.81 -6.12 50.20
C ASN A 203 11.02 -7.63 50.02
N LYS A 204 11.88 -8.06 49.08
CA LYS A 204 12.26 -9.48 48.95
C LYS A 204 12.99 -10.02 50.19
N LYS A 205 13.72 -9.17 50.91
CA LYS A 205 14.46 -9.56 52.12
C LYS A 205 13.55 -9.72 53.34
N LYS A 206 12.50 -8.89 53.45
CA LYS A 206 11.46 -8.99 54.49
C LYS A 206 10.52 -10.20 54.33
N SER A 207 10.37 -10.76 53.13
CA SER A 207 9.56 -11.95 52.86
C SER A 207 10.27 -13.28 53.20
N LYS A 208 11.55 -13.25 53.55
CA LYS A 208 12.37 -14.43 53.88
C LYS A 208 12.82 -14.47 55.35
N LEU A 209 12.41 -13.49 56.16
CA LEU A 209 12.51 -13.45 57.62
C LEU A 209 11.11 -13.71 58.16
#